data_AF-A0A3C2CW03-F1
#
_entry.id   AF-A0A3C2CW03-F1
#
_cell.length_a   1.000
_cell.length_b   1.000
_cell.length_c   1.000
_cell.angle_alpha   90.00
_cell.angle_beta   90.00
_cell.angle_gamma   90.00
#
_symmetry.space_group_name_H-M   'P 1'
#
loop_
_entity.id
_entity.type
_entity.pdbx_description
1 polymer ?
#
loop_
_entity_poly.entity_id
_entity_poly.type
_entity_poly.pdbx_seq_one_letter_code
_entity_poly.pdbx_strand_id
1 'polypeptide(L)'
;VPLHRLEVADGSICNFKSVKGNCDFFGDFPEQDTHEIDGKKVLVTHGHLYSVKSTLVNLFYKAKEMQADVVCFGHSHLLGVEMVEDVLFINPGSIRLPRSRTERSYVILELDEGKASLEIYDYGQGELVELRQEFSLPKRE
;
A
#
# COMPACT_ATOMS: atom_id res chain seq x y z
N VAL A 1 5.53 22.17 -20.99
CA VAL A 1 6.32 21.84 -19.78
C VAL A 1 7.07 20.56 -20.11
N PRO A 2 8.42 20.54 -20.09
CA PRO A 2 9.12 19.27 -20.23
C PRO A 2 8.60 18.37 -19.10
N LEU A 3 8.18 17.15 -19.44
CA LEU A 3 7.80 16.16 -18.43
C LEU A 3 9.04 15.93 -17.57
N HIS A 4 9.14 16.62 -16.43
CA HIS A 4 10.13 16.32 -15.41
C HIS A 4 9.85 14.88 -14.99
N ARG A 5 10.71 13.98 -15.47
CA ARG A 5 10.65 12.56 -15.18
C ARG A 5 11.34 12.36 -13.84
N LEU A 6 10.63 11.81 -12.87
CA LEU A 6 11.20 11.45 -11.58
C LEU A 6 12.12 10.25 -11.77
N GLU A 7 13.36 10.38 -11.33
CA GLU A 7 14.31 9.27 -11.19
C GLU A 7 14.26 8.74 -9.75
N VAL A 8 14.67 7.49 -9.54
CA VAL A 8 14.69 6.88 -8.20
C VAL A 8 15.52 7.69 -7.20
N ALA A 9 16.59 8.34 -7.68
CA ALA A 9 17.49 9.16 -6.86
C ALA A 9 17.05 10.64 -6.75
N ASP A 10 15.86 10.99 -7.26
CA ASP A 10 15.37 12.36 -7.21
C ASP A 10 15.12 12.79 -5.75
N GLY A 11 15.69 13.94 -5.37
CA GLY A 11 15.61 14.46 -4.00
C GLY A 11 14.19 14.74 -3.51
N SER A 12 13.21 14.90 -4.42
CA SER A 12 11.80 15.08 -4.05
C SER A 12 11.13 13.81 -3.51
N ILE A 13 11.68 12.63 -3.83
CA ILE A 13 11.14 11.34 -3.42
C ILE A 13 12.14 10.51 -2.58
N CYS A 14 13.26 11.09 -2.16
CA CYS A 14 14.34 10.36 -1.46
C CYS A 14 13.90 9.68 -0.14
N ASN A 15 12.84 10.21 0.50
CA ASN A 15 12.26 9.66 1.73
C ASN A 15 11.05 8.74 1.47
N PHE A 16 10.74 8.45 0.21
CA PHE A 16 9.63 7.61 -0.19
C PHE A 16 10.12 6.23 -0.61
N LYS A 17 9.33 5.21 -0.28
CA LYS A 17 9.47 3.86 -0.82
C LYS A 17 8.50 3.74 -1.98
N SER A 18 9.02 3.83 -3.20
CA SER A 18 8.23 3.83 -4.43
C SER A 18 8.51 2.57 -5.23
N VAL A 19 7.44 1.99 -5.76
CA VAL A 19 7.47 0.79 -6.61
C VAL A 19 6.88 1.10 -7.97
N LYS A 20 7.28 0.34 -8.97
CA LYS A 20 6.90 0.56 -10.35
C LYS A 20 5.45 0.19 -10.63
N GLY A 21 4.69 1.13 -11.18
CA GLY A 21 3.36 0.92 -11.71
C GLY A 21 3.36 0.49 -13.18
N ASN A 22 2.24 -0.06 -13.64
CA ASN A 22 2.11 -0.51 -15.04
C ASN A 22 2.14 0.64 -16.07
N CYS A 23 2.02 1.89 -15.62
CA CYS A 23 2.13 3.09 -16.45
C CYS A 23 3.48 3.80 -16.27
N ASP A 24 4.36 3.30 -15.40
CA ASP A 24 5.69 3.85 -15.15
C ASP A 24 6.68 3.20 -16.11
N PHE A 25 6.60 3.62 -17.37
CA PHE A 25 7.43 3.08 -18.47
C PHE A 25 8.90 3.50 -18.38
N PHE A 26 9.21 4.47 -17.52
CA PHE A 26 10.52 5.09 -17.42
C PHE A 26 10.92 5.24 -15.95
N GLY A 27 12.21 5.11 -15.65
CA GLY A 27 12.74 5.07 -14.29
C GLY A 27 12.91 3.63 -13.80
N ASP A 28 14.03 3.36 -13.12
CA ASP A 28 14.39 2.02 -12.62
C ASP A 28 13.79 1.77 -11.23
N PHE A 29 12.49 2.06 -11.05
CA PHE A 29 11.79 1.73 -9.82
C PHE A 29 11.66 0.20 -9.67
N PRO A 30 11.82 -0.34 -8.45
CA PRO A 30 11.67 -1.77 -8.23
C PRO A 30 10.19 -2.20 -8.38
N GLU A 31 9.94 -3.42 -8.85
CA GLU A 31 8.58 -3.97 -8.98
C GLU A 31 7.89 -4.21 -7.62
N GLN A 32 8.71 -4.45 -6.61
CA GLN A 32 8.29 -4.62 -5.22
C GLN A 32 9.41 -4.15 -4.29
N ASP A 33 9.04 -3.80 -3.06
CA ASP A 33 9.98 -3.40 -2.03
C ASP A 33 9.56 -4.00 -0.68
N THR A 34 10.50 -4.21 0.22
CA THR A 34 10.22 -4.84 1.52
C THR A 34 11.03 -4.17 2.62
N HIS A 35 10.35 -3.74 3.68
CA HIS A 35 10.97 -3.05 4.81
C HIS A 35 10.45 -3.61 6.13
N GLU A 36 11.21 -3.33 7.19
CA GLU A 36 10.80 -3.62 8.55
C GLU A 36 10.45 -2.31 9.28
N ILE A 37 9.28 -2.27 9.89
CA ILE A 37 8.77 -1.13 10.67
C ILE A 37 8.20 -1.70 11.96
N ASP A 38 8.74 -1.28 13.10
CA ASP A 38 8.33 -1.77 14.43
C ASP A 38 8.27 -3.31 14.53
N GLY A 39 9.30 -3.99 14.00
CA GLY A 39 9.38 -5.45 13.97
C GLY A 39 8.42 -6.13 12.99
N LYS A 40 7.63 -5.37 12.21
CA LYS A 40 6.72 -5.88 11.18
C LYS A 40 7.32 -5.75 9.79
N LYS A 41 7.24 -6.80 8.98
CA LYS A 41 7.66 -6.75 7.57
C LYS A 41 6.52 -6.25 6.70
N VAL A 42 6.77 -5.15 6.02
CA VAL A 42 5.87 -4.50 5.08
C VAL A 42 6.33 -4.78 3.66
N LEU A 43 5.50 -5.47 2.88
CA LEU A 43 5.68 -5.65 1.43
C LEU A 43 4.92 -4.54 0.69
N VAL A 44 5.61 -3.86 -0.22
CA VAL A 44 5.00 -2.84 -1.10
C VAL A 44 5.10 -3.33 -2.54
N THR A 45 3.99 -3.25 -3.28
CA THR A 45 3.98 -3.51 -4.74
C THR A 45 2.84 -2.75 -5.40
N HIS A 46 2.93 -2.46 -6.70
CA HIS A 46 1.79 -1.85 -7.38
C HIS A 46 0.59 -2.80 -7.49
N GLY A 47 0.80 -4.12 -7.56
CA GLY A 47 -0.27 -5.14 -7.64
C GLY A 47 -0.62 -5.61 -9.06
N HIS A 48 -0.18 -4.89 -10.10
CA HIS A 48 -0.48 -5.25 -11.50
C HIS A 48 0.10 -6.61 -11.95
N LEU A 49 1.21 -7.05 -11.33
CA LEU A 49 1.82 -8.35 -11.57
C LEU A 49 1.10 -9.52 -10.87
N TYR A 50 0.14 -9.23 -9.99
CA TYR A 50 -0.53 -10.23 -9.14
C TYR A 50 -2.03 -10.37 -9.44
N SER A 51 -2.55 -9.72 -10.48
CA SER A 51 -3.96 -9.80 -10.87
C SER A 51 -4.93 -9.36 -9.77
N VAL A 52 -4.55 -8.37 -8.96
CA VAL A 52 -5.32 -7.87 -7.79
C VAL A 52 -6.70 -7.31 -8.12
N LYS A 53 -7.00 -7.04 -9.39
CA LYS A 53 -8.35 -6.67 -9.85
C LYS A 53 -9.33 -7.84 -9.87
N SER A 54 -8.81 -9.06 -9.93
CA SER A 54 -9.61 -10.28 -10.02
C SER A 54 -9.57 -11.08 -8.72
N THR A 55 -8.41 -11.16 -8.05
CA THR A 55 -8.23 -11.94 -6.83
C THR A 55 -7.00 -11.47 -6.05
N LEU A 56 -7.04 -11.60 -4.71
CA LEU A 56 -5.87 -11.38 -3.84
C LEU A 56 -4.98 -12.63 -3.71
N VAL A 57 -5.40 -13.79 -4.20
CA VAL A 57 -4.72 -15.08 -3.95
C VAL A 57 -3.24 -15.06 -4.34
N ASN A 58 -2.88 -14.50 -5.49
CA ASN A 58 -1.47 -14.47 -5.93
C ASN A 58 -0.63 -13.54 -5.04
N LEU A 59 -1.18 -12.39 -4.66
CA LEU A 59 -0.51 -11.44 -3.78
C LEU A 59 -0.39 -12.02 -2.36
N PHE A 60 -1.38 -12.78 -1.92
CA PHE A 60 -1.35 -13.52 -0.67
C PHE A 60 -0.21 -14.54 -0.63
N TYR A 61 -0.09 -15.40 -1.64
CA TYR A 61 1.05 -16.33 -1.70
C TYR A 61 2.39 -15.60 -1.72
N LYS A 62 2.48 -14.46 -2.40
CA LYS A 62 3.71 -13.64 -2.37
C LYS A 62 3.99 -13.09 -0.97
N ALA A 63 2.96 -12.64 -0.26
CA ALA A 63 3.09 -12.16 1.11
C ALA A 63 3.59 -13.27 2.04
N LYS A 64 3.05 -14.50 1.92
CA LYS A 64 3.52 -15.66 2.70
C LYS A 64 4.96 -16.04 2.36
N GLU A 65 5.33 -16.07 1.08
CA GLU A 65 6.72 -16.32 0.62
C GLU A 65 7.69 -15.31 1.26
N MET A 66 7.31 -14.03 1.26
CA MET A 66 8.13 -12.96 1.82
C MET A 66 8.04 -12.89 3.35
N GLN A 67 7.15 -13.66 3.98
CA GLN A 67 6.76 -13.57 5.39
C GLN A 67 6.40 -12.13 5.77
N ALA A 68 5.55 -11.48 4.95
CA ALA A 68 5.06 -10.13 5.22
C ALA A 68 3.89 -10.17 6.21
N ASP A 69 3.85 -9.22 7.15
CA ASP A 69 2.71 -9.04 8.05
C ASP A 69 1.74 -7.99 7.48
N VAL A 70 2.26 -7.05 6.69
CA VAL A 70 1.48 -6.00 6.03
C VAL A 70 1.85 -5.96 4.55
N VAL A 71 0.84 -5.81 3.69
CA VAL A 71 1.00 -5.65 2.24
C VAL A 71 0.31 -4.37 1.78
N CYS A 72 1.10 -3.41 1.31
CA CYS A 72 0.61 -2.19 0.68
C CYS A 72 0.59 -2.36 -0.84
N PHE A 73 -0.59 -2.22 -1.46
CA PHE A 73 -0.75 -2.40 -2.89
C PHE A 73 -1.73 -1.41 -3.53
N GLY A 74 -1.75 -1.35 -4.87
CA GLY A 74 -2.57 -0.40 -5.62
C GLY A 74 -3.28 -1.03 -6.82
N HIS A 75 -3.15 -0.40 -7.99
CA HIS A 75 -3.66 -0.83 -9.30
C HIS A 75 -5.19 -0.87 -9.50
N SER A 76 -5.97 -1.30 -8.52
CA SER A 76 -7.45 -1.35 -8.61
C SER A 76 -8.09 0.04 -8.47
N HIS A 77 -7.42 0.96 -7.77
CA HIS A 77 -7.95 2.26 -7.32
C HIS A 77 -9.15 2.15 -6.37
N LEU A 78 -9.37 0.96 -5.80
CA LEU A 78 -10.41 0.70 -4.81
C LEU A 78 -9.78 0.75 -3.43
N LEU A 79 -10.25 1.67 -2.59
CA LEU A 79 -9.91 1.68 -1.19
C LEU A 79 -10.37 0.37 -0.54
N GLY A 80 -9.46 -0.34 0.12
CA GLY A 80 -9.77 -1.60 0.77
C GLY A 80 -8.71 -1.97 1.80
N VAL A 81 -9.17 -2.50 2.94
CA VAL A 81 -8.31 -3.01 4.01
C VAL A 81 -8.90 -4.36 4.42
N GLU A 82 -8.06 -5.39 4.47
CA GLU A 82 -8.51 -6.76 4.76
C GLU A 82 -7.42 -7.55 5.49
N MET A 83 -7.81 -8.30 6.53
CA MET A 83 -6.95 -9.27 7.19
C MET A 83 -7.18 -10.66 6.60
N VAL A 84 -6.15 -11.27 6.02
CA VAL A 84 -6.22 -12.62 5.42
C VAL A 84 -5.11 -13.49 5.99
N GLU A 85 -5.49 -14.52 6.76
CA GLU A 85 -4.57 -15.47 7.41
C GLU A 85 -3.33 -14.78 8.00
N ASP A 86 -3.60 -13.82 8.88
CA ASP A 86 -2.62 -13.03 9.65
C ASP A 86 -1.80 -11.99 8.87
N VAL A 87 -2.14 -11.76 7.60
CA VAL A 87 -1.53 -10.72 6.78
C VAL A 87 -2.54 -9.60 6.52
N LEU A 88 -2.17 -8.36 6.86
CA LEU A 88 -2.96 -7.17 6.63
C LEU A 88 -2.71 -6.61 5.22
N PHE A 89 -3.72 -6.66 4.36
CA PHE A 89 -3.69 -6.10 3.02
C PHE A 89 -4.30 -4.69 3.02
N ILE A 90 -3.57 -3.73 2.45
CA ILE A 90 -3.97 -2.33 2.38
C ILE A 90 -3.87 -1.85 0.94
N ASN A 91 -5.02 -1.48 0.37
CA ASN A 91 -5.11 -0.69 -0.83
C ASN A 91 -5.61 0.70 -0.47
N PRO A 92 -4.78 1.76 -0.57
CA PRO A 92 -5.18 3.10 -0.16
C PRO A 92 -6.17 3.75 -1.14
N GLY A 93 -6.52 3.10 -2.24
CA GLY A 93 -7.33 3.65 -3.31
C GLY A 93 -6.48 4.53 -4.25
N SER A 94 -7.00 5.69 -4.64
CA SER A 94 -6.27 6.60 -5.52
C SER A 94 -6.50 8.05 -5.14
N ILE A 95 -5.40 8.75 -4.87
CA ILE A 95 -5.41 10.19 -4.61
C ILE A 95 -5.81 11.04 -5.84
N ARG A 96 -5.81 10.44 -7.04
CA ARG A 96 -6.09 11.15 -8.30
C ARG A 96 -7.32 10.63 -9.03
N LEU A 97 -7.54 9.32 -9.06
CA LEU A 97 -8.57 8.67 -9.87
C LEU A 97 -9.26 7.55 -9.06
N PRO A 98 -10.01 7.88 -7.99
CA PRO A 98 -10.69 6.89 -7.17
C PRO A 98 -11.73 6.11 -7.99
N ARG A 99 -11.98 4.85 -7.60
CA ARG A 99 -13.04 4.00 -8.18
C ARG A 99 -14.03 3.59 -7.10
N SER A 100 -15.31 3.46 -7.48
CA SER A 100 -16.45 3.14 -6.61
C SER A 100 -16.72 4.14 -5.48
N ARG A 101 -15.88 5.16 -5.35
CA ARG A 101 -15.85 6.20 -4.32
C ARG A 101 -15.45 7.53 -4.97
N THR A 102 -15.81 8.64 -4.34
CA THR A 102 -15.44 9.99 -4.82
C THR A 102 -14.22 10.56 -4.09
N GLU A 103 -13.92 10.03 -2.91
CA GLU A 103 -12.85 10.46 -2.04
C GLU A 103 -11.47 10.13 -2.64
N ARG A 104 -10.56 11.09 -2.62
CA ARG A 104 -9.18 10.95 -3.09
C ARG A 104 -8.35 10.38 -1.96
N SER A 105 -8.47 9.07 -1.78
CA SER A 105 -8.05 8.45 -0.53
C SER A 105 -6.54 8.21 -0.43
N TYR A 106 -6.04 8.29 0.81
CA TYR A 106 -4.79 7.70 1.27
C TYR A 106 -4.98 7.15 2.69
N VAL A 107 -4.03 6.34 3.16
CA VAL A 107 -4.10 5.65 4.46
C VAL A 107 -2.87 6.00 5.29
N ILE A 108 -3.10 6.29 6.57
CA ILE A 108 -2.07 6.34 7.60
C ILE A 108 -2.21 5.07 8.42
N LEU A 109 -1.13 4.29 8.48
CA LEU A 109 -1.04 3.09 9.32
C LEU A 109 -0.13 3.40 10.50
N GLU A 110 -0.66 3.23 11.70
CA GLU A 110 0.09 3.26 12.95
C GLU A 110 0.26 1.81 13.45
N LEU A 111 1.50 1.47 13.81
CA LEU A 111 1.86 0.19 14.38
C LEU A 111 2.33 0.43 15.81
N ASP A 112 1.67 -0.21 16.78
CA ASP A 112 1.99 -0.08 18.20
C ASP A 112 1.66 -1.37 18.96
N GLU A 113 2.62 -1.90 19.72
CA GLU A 113 2.48 -3.08 20.60
C GLU A 113 1.73 -4.29 19.98
N GLY A 114 1.87 -4.53 18.68
CA GLY A 114 1.17 -5.61 17.98
C GLY A 114 -0.25 -5.27 17.54
N LYS A 115 -0.61 -3.99 17.49
CA LYS A 115 -1.82 -3.47 16.87
C LYS A 115 -1.49 -2.69 15.61
N ALA A 116 -2.44 -2.67 14.69
CA ALA A 116 -2.43 -1.87 13.48
C ALA A 116 -3.67 -0.99 13.47
N SER A 117 -3.48 0.32 13.65
CA SER A 117 -4.54 1.33 13.59
C SER A 117 -4.47 2.04 12.24
N LEU A 118 -5.59 2.09 11.53
CA LEU A 118 -5.66 2.67 10.20
C LEU A 118 -6.60 3.87 10.20
N GLU A 119 -6.05 5.01 9.82
CA GLU A 119 -6.80 6.22 9.53
C GLU A 119 -6.86 6.43 8.01
N ILE A 120 -8.05 6.69 7.50
CA ILE A 120 -8.28 6.89 6.07
C ILE A 120 -8.63 8.34 5.85
N TYR A 121 -7.97 8.99 4.89
CA TYR A 121 -8.15 10.40 4.62
C TYR A 121 -8.60 10.63 3.19
N ASP A 122 -9.49 11.60 2.98
CA ASP A 122 -9.73 12.22 1.68
C ASP A 122 -8.80 13.43 1.52
N TYR A 123 -7.96 13.38 0.49
CA TYR A 123 -6.97 14.41 0.23
C TYR A 123 -7.61 15.80 0.09
N GLY A 124 -7.28 16.68 1.04
CA GLY A 124 -7.77 18.05 1.10
C GLY A 124 -9.15 18.22 1.74
N GLN A 125 -9.81 17.15 2.20
CA GLN A 125 -11.08 17.21 2.94
C GLN A 125 -10.93 16.73 4.39
N GLY A 126 -9.88 15.96 4.70
CA GLY A 126 -9.56 15.50 6.04
C GLY A 126 -9.85 14.02 6.22
N GLU A 127 -10.00 13.61 7.47
CA GLU A 127 -10.17 12.21 7.82
C GLU A 127 -11.60 11.70 7.60
N LEU A 128 -11.72 10.49 7.08
CA LEU A 128 -12.95 9.71 6.97
C LEU A 128 -13.09 8.83 8.21
N VAL A 129 -13.48 9.46 9.33
CA VAL A 129 -13.51 8.87 10.68
C VAL A 129 -14.35 7.58 10.74
N GLU A 130 -15.39 7.50 9.92
CA GLU A 130 -16.27 6.33 9.81
C GLU A 130 -15.58 5.08 9.21
N LEU A 131 -14.41 5.24 8.61
CA LEU A 131 -13.64 4.15 7.99
C LEU A 131 -12.42 3.74 8.81
N ARG A 132 -12.23 4.32 10.00
CA ARG A 132 -11.17 3.90 10.92
C ARG A 132 -11.29 2.41 11.21
N GLN A 133 -10.14 1.72 11.20
CA GLN A 133 -10.08 0.29 11.47
C GLN A 133 -8.90 0.00 12.40
N GLU A 134 -9.06 -1.00 13.27
CA GLU A 134 -8.00 -1.52 14.13
C GLU A 134 -7.92 -3.03 13.93
N PHE A 135 -6.70 -3.55 13.80
CA PHE A 135 -6.42 -4.98 13.72
C PHE A 135 -5.38 -5.37 14.76
N SER A 136 -5.49 -6.59 15.27
CA SER A 136 -4.40 -7.22 16.02
C SER A 136 -3.44 -7.90 15.05
N LEU A 137 -2.15 -7.62 15.17
CA LEU A 137 -1.09 -8.26 14.40
C LEU A 137 -0.39 -9.32 15.26
N PRO A 138 -0.26 -10.56 14.78
CA PRO A 138 0.41 -11.60 15.55
C PRO A 138 1.89 -11.26 15.77
N LYS A 139 2.42 -11.76 16.89
CA LYS A 139 3.85 -11.65 17.18
C LYS A 139 4.63 -12.57 16.25
N ARG A 140 5.84 -12.14 15.88
CA ARG A 140 6.80 -13.01 15.22
C ARG A 140 7.51 -13.84 16.28
N GLU A 141 7.53 -15.16 16.05
CA GLU A 141 8.36 -16.10 16.82
C GLU A 141 9.81 -16.10 16.33
#